data_AF-A0A7S2Q6Z1-F1
#
_entry.id   AF-A0A7S2Q6Z1-F1
#
_cell.length_a   1.000
_cell.length_b   1.000
_cell.length_c   1.000
_cell.angle_alpha   90.00
_cell.angle_beta   90.00
_cell.angle_gamma   90.00
#
_symmetry.space_group_name_H-M   'P 1'
#
loop_
_entity.id
_entity.type
_entity.pdbx_description
1 polymer ?
#
loop_
_entity_poly.entity_id
_entity_poly.type
_entity_poly.pdbx_seq_one_letter_code
_entity_poly.pdbx_strand_id
1 'polypeptide(L)'
;CSGGGMLTAYLAATDHRIRAAAVGCYFSTLSQELEAGTCNYDAEQILWGQAQLGLDKPDLLIARAPRPTVVLLTSHDCFPIRGGQDGLQEVTPSFQAHGPNDRGEIGLFASESGGYH
;
A
#
# COMPACT_ATOMS: atom_id res chain seq x y z
N CYS A 1 1.55 0.74 11.40
CA CYS A 1 0.30 1.49 11.16
C CYS A 1 0.68 2.96 10.95
N SER A 2 0.00 3.69 10.05
CA SER A 2 0.32 5.09 9.67
C SER A 2 1.79 5.26 9.22
N GLY A 3 2.58 6.16 9.81
CA GLY A 3 4.00 6.34 9.45
C GLY A 3 4.84 5.05 9.53
N GLY A 4 4.52 4.13 10.46
CA GLY A 4 5.15 2.80 10.47
C GLY A 4 4.71 1.91 9.30
N GLY A 5 3.47 2.09 8.82
CA GLY A 5 2.97 1.48 7.59
C GLY A 5 3.70 2.00 6.35
N MET A 6 3.95 3.32 6.29
CA MET A 6 4.79 3.94 5.26
C MET A 6 6.20 3.33 5.24
N LEU A 7 6.91 3.35 6.37
CA LEU A 7 8.25 2.77 6.46
C LEU A 7 8.26 1.30 6.03
N THR A 8 7.22 0.55 6.41
CA THR A 8 7.06 -0.85 6.00
C THR A 8 6.95 -0.96 4.48
N ALA A 9 6.11 -0.14 3.83
CA ALA A 9 5.95 -0.18 2.38
C ALA A 9 7.26 0.15 1.64
N TYR A 10 8.00 1.16 2.10
CA TYR A 10 9.25 1.62 1.47
C TYR A 10 10.37 0.59 1.64
N LEU A 11 10.59 0.12 2.86
CA LEU A 11 11.60 -0.90 3.14
C LEU A 11 11.27 -2.20 2.41
N ALA A 12 10.00 -2.62 2.42
CA ALA A 12 9.60 -3.87 1.79
C ALA A 12 9.68 -3.82 0.26
N ALA A 13 9.54 -2.64 -0.37
CA ALA A 13 9.73 -2.45 -1.80
C ALA A 13 11.23 -2.49 -2.19
N THR A 14 12.11 -1.96 -1.34
CA THR A 14 13.53 -1.73 -1.68
C THR A 14 14.49 -2.81 -1.15
N ASP A 15 14.19 -3.45 -0.01
CA ASP A 15 15.04 -4.47 0.61
C ASP A 15 14.51 -5.88 0.36
N HIS A 16 15.17 -6.58 -0.57
CA HIS A 16 14.83 -7.95 -0.96
C HIS A 16 14.94 -8.98 0.17
N ARG A 17 15.63 -8.66 1.27
CA ARG A 17 15.74 -9.53 2.46
C ARG A 17 14.42 -9.62 3.23
N ILE A 18 13.50 -8.67 3.04
CA ILE A 18 12.19 -8.66 3.70
C ILE A 18 11.26 -9.67 3.04
N ARG A 19 11.13 -10.85 3.67
CA ARG A 19 10.37 -11.99 3.13
C ARG A 19 8.85 -11.83 3.17
N ALA A 20 8.33 -11.05 4.12
CA ALA A 20 6.91 -10.76 4.29
C ALA A 20 6.72 -9.33 4.86
N ALA A 21 5.62 -8.66 4.52
CA ALA A 21 5.33 -7.31 4.99
C ALA A 21 3.84 -7.12 5.35
N ALA A 22 3.58 -6.25 6.32
CA ALA A 22 2.22 -5.85 6.72
C ALA A 22 2.12 -4.32 6.69
N VAL A 23 1.51 -3.78 5.64
CA VAL A 23 1.34 -2.33 5.45
C VAL A 23 0.01 -1.92 6.08
N GLY A 24 0.07 -1.32 7.26
CA GLY A 24 -1.14 -0.91 7.98
C GLY A 24 -1.39 0.59 7.93
N CYS A 25 -2.64 0.96 7.68
CA CYS A 25 -3.21 2.29 7.90
C CYS A 25 -2.41 3.41 7.20
N TYR A 26 -1.92 3.12 6.00
CA TYR A 26 -1.11 4.03 5.15
C TYR A 26 -1.45 3.86 3.67
N PHE A 27 -1.87 2.66 3.28
CA PHE A 27 -2.09 2.30 1.90
C PHE A 27 -3.36 2.97 1.35
N SER A 28 -3.20 3.83 0.35
CA SER A 28 -4.26 4.46 -0.42
C SER A 28 -3.70 4.96 -1.75
N THR A 29 -4.50 5.64 -2.57
CA THR A 29 -4.03 6.30 -3.79
C THR A 29 -3.90 7.80 -3.58
N LEU A 30 -2.89 8.41 -4.20
CA LEU A 30 -2.65 9.84 -4.13
C LEU A 30 -3.85 10.64 -4.65
N SER A 31 -4.56 10.12 -5.67
CA SER A 31 -5.77 10.75 -6.20
C SER A 31 -6.89 10.86 -5.15
N GLN A 32 -7.17 9.77 -4.44
CA GLN A 32 -8.21 9.73 -3.40
C GLN A 32 -7.84 10.60 -2.21
N GLU A 33 -6.56 10.61 -1.82
CA GLU A 33 -6.07 11.50 -0.76
C GLU A 33 -6.18 12.98 -1.13
N LEU A 34 -5.80 13.36 -2.35
CA LEU A 34 -5.92 14.72 -2.86
C LEU A 34 -7.38 15.18 -2.95
N GLU A 35 -8.29 14.30 -3.40
CA GLU A 35 -9.71 14.60 -3.52
C GLU A 35 -10.39 14.72 -2.16
N ALA A 36 -10.13 13.78 -1.25
CA ALA A 36 -10.68 13.81 0.10
C ALA A 36 -10.19 15.04 0.88
N GLY A 37 -8.97 15.51 0.59
CA GLY A 37 -8.30 16.55 1.37
C GLY A 37 -8.05 16.15 2.82
N THR A 38 -8.13 14.84 3.11
CA THR A 38 -7.91 14.26 4.42
C THR A 38 -6.44 13.86 4.55
N CYS A 39 -5.86 14.17 5.71
CA CYS A 39 -4.45 14.02 6.08
C CYS A 39 -3.47 15.11 5.63
N ASN A 40 -2.65 15.47 6.62
CA ASN A 40 -1.47 16.31 6.55
C ASN A 40 -0.40 15.57 5.73
N TYR A 41 0.14 16.23 4.70
CA TYR A 41 1.30 15.75 3.95
C TYR A 41 2.53 15.89 4.84
N ASP A 42 2.64 15.02 5.83
CA ASP A 42 3.87 14.96 6.60
C ASP A 42 5.02 14.70 5.61
N ALA A 43 6.04 15.53 5.70
CA ALA A 43 7.16 15.51 4.76
C ALA A 43 7.88 14.17 4.78
N GLU A 44 7.80 13.39 5.86
CA GLU A 44 8.39 12.05 5.90
C GLU A 44 7.66 11.05 5.00
N GLN A 45 6.37 11.28 4.69
CA GLN A 45 5.48 10.33 4.01
C GLN A 45 5.36 10.53 2.51
N ILE A 46 5.98 11.58 2.00
CA ILE A 46 5.87 12.00 0.61
C ILE A 46 7.26 12.00 -0.02
N LEU A 47 7.44 11.18 -1.05
CA LEU A 47 8.65 11.25 -1.87
C LEU A 47 8.62 12.55 -2.68
N TRP A 48 9.73 13.28 -2.64
CA TRP A 48 9.85 14.52 -3.40
C TRP A 48 9.67 14.25 -4.90
N GLY A 49 8.72 14.96 -5.51
CA GLY A 49 8.39 14.79 -6.93
C GLY A 49 7.53 13.57 -7.27
N GLN A 50 7.05 12.78 -6.30
CA GLN A 50 6.30 11.52 -6.57
C GLN A 50 5.17 11.71 -7.59
N ALA A 51 4.34 12.75 -7.40
CA ALA A 51 3.20 13.03 -8.26
C ALA A 51 3.63 13.40 -9.69
N GLN A 52 4.70 14.18 -9.81
CA GLN A 52 5.24 14.59 -11.11
C GLN A 52 5.83 13.39 -11.87
N LEU A 53 6.40 12.42 -11.15
CA LEU A 53 6.92 11.18 -11.70
C LEU A 53 5.83 10.14 -11.99
N GLY A 54 4.58 10.41 -11.62
CA GLY A 54 3.48 9.46 -11.74
C GLY A 54 3.58 8.30 -10.75
N LEU A 55 4.35 8.44 -9.66
CA LEU A 55 4.48 7.45 -8.61
C LEU A 55 3.39 7.62 -7.55
N ASP A 56 2.79 6.50 -7.18
CA ASP A 56 1.77 6.39 -6.15
C ASP A 56 2.15 5.29 -5.12
N LYS A 57 1.44 5.21 -3.99
CA LYS A 57 1.70 4.20 -2.94
C LYS A 57 1.50 2.76 -3.43
N PRO A 58 0.53 2.43 -4.32
CA PRO A 58 0.42 1.13 -4.97
C PRO A 58 1.71 0.66 -5.66
N ASP A 59 2.48 1.58 -6.26
CA ASP A 59 3.71 1.23 -6.99
C ASP A 59 4.76 0.56 -6.10
N LEU A 60 4.78 0.87 -4.80
CA LEU A 60 5.66 0.21 -3.84
C LEU A 60 5.34 -1.29 -3.71
N LEU A 61 4.06 -1.65 -3.79
CA LEU A 61 3.63 -3.05 -3.75
C LEU A 61 3.82 -3.73 -5.10
N ILE A 62 3.63 -3.00 -6.21
CA ILE A 62 3.96 -3.49 -7.56
C ILE A 62 5.44 -3.86 -7.63
N ALA A 63 6.34 -2.99 -7.18
CA ALA A 63 7.79 -3.26 -7.11
C ALA A 63 8.14 -4.43 -6.19
N ARG A 64 7.32 -4.70 -5.18
CA ARG A 64 7.53 -5.79 -4.21
C ARG A 64 7.08 -7.16 -4.70
N ALA A 65 6.15 -7.22 -5.66
CA ALA A 65 5.55 -8.46 -6.14
C ALA A 65 6.62 -9.53 -6.50
N PRO A 66 6.37 -10.83 -6.23
CA PRO A 66 5.19 -11.44 -5.61
C PRO A 66 5.38 -11.72 -4.10
N ARG A 67 6.26 -10.98 -3.40
CA ARG A 67 6.57 -11.31 -2.00
C ARG A 67 5.35 -11.10 -1.10
N PRO A 68 5.04 -12.05 -0.18
CA PRO A 68 3.89 -11.98 0.72
C PRO A 68 3.72 -10.60 1.37
N THR A 69 2.55 -10.01 1.15
CA THR A 69 2.22 -8.68 1.63
C THR A 69 0.75 -8.63 2.03
N VAL A 70 0.48 -8.17 3.26
CA VAL A 70 -0.87 -7.86 3.71
C VAL A 70 -1.06 -6.35 3.84
N VAL A 71 -2.19 -5.85 3.37
CA VAL A 71 -2.64 -4.47 3.56
C VAL A 71 -3.71 -4.43 4.63
N LEU A 72 -3.56 -3.56 5.64
CA LEU A 72 -4.56 -3.34 6.69
C LEU A 72 -5.16 -1.95 6.51
N LEU A 73 -6.48 -1.90 6.29
CA LEU A 73 -7.24 -0.67 6.03
C LEU A 73 -8.24 -0.39 7.17
N THR A 74 -8.53 0.90 7.37
CA THR A 74 -9.40 1.43 8.42
C THR A 74 -10.41 2.39 7.81
N SER A 75 -11.69 2.32 8.23
CA SER A 75 -12.79 3.01 7.55
C SER A 75 -12.86 4.53 7.78
N HIS A 76 -12.31 5.03 8.88
CA HIS A 76 -12.31 6.45 9.27
C HIS A 76 -10.90 7.02 9.33
N ASP A 77 -10.01 6.51 8.49
CA ASP A 77 -8.63 6.97 8.43
C ASP A 77 -8.49 8.26 7.61
N CYS A 78 -7.40 8.98 7.86
CA CYS A 78 -7.00 10.10 7.00
C CYS A 78 -6.56 9.61 5.61
N PHE A 79 -6.11 8.34 5.50
CA PHE A 79 -5.94 7.62 4.25
C PHE A 79 -7.28 7.00 3.81
N PRO A 80 -7.94 7.52 2.76
CA PRO A 80 -9.28 7.05 2.42
C PRO A 80 -9.30 5.56 2.11
N ILE A 81 -10.20 4.81 2.76
CA ILE A 81 -10.37 3.37 2.52
C ILE A 81 -10.66 3.07 1.04
N ARG A 82 -11.34 3.99 0.35
CA ARG A 82 -11.61 3.87 -1.08
C ARG A 82 -10.33 3.83 -1.90
N GLY A 83 -9.34 4.68 -1.60
CA GLY A 83 -8.05 4.61 -2.27
C GLY A 83 -7.26 3.35 -1.89
N GLY A 84 -7.43 2.81 -0.68
CA GLY A 84 -6.89 1.50 -0.33
C GLY A 84 -7.47 0.38 -1.20
N GLN A 85 -8.77 0.42 -1.45
CA GLN A 85 -9.48 -0.54 -2.31
C GLN A 85 -9.09 -0.39 -3.79
N ASP A 86 -9.05 0.85 -4.30
CA ASP A 86 -8.64 1.14 -5.68
C ASP A 86 -7.17 0.70 -5.90
N GLY A 87 -6.27 1.01 -4.95
CA GLY A 87 -4.87 0.57 -5.00
C GLY A 87 -4.70 -0.95 -4.92
N LEU A 88 -5.53 -1.66 -4.16
CA LEU A 88 -5.50 -3.14 -4.13
C LEU A 88 -5.90 -3.72 -5.49
N GLN A 89 -6.89 -3.12 -6.17
CA GLN A 89 -7.27 -3.52 -7.52
C GLN A 89 -6.13 -3.30 -8.51
N GLU A 90 -5.42 -2.18 -8.40
CA GLU A 90 -4.26 -1.84 -9.25
C GLU A 90 -3.08 -2.80 -9.06
N VAL A 91 -2.76 -3.17 -7.82
CA VAL A 91 -1.62 -4.05 -7.48
C VAL A 91 -1.88 -5.51 -7.84
N THR A 92 -3.14 -5.96 -7.79
CA THR A 92 -3.52 -7.37 -7.92
C THR A 92 -2.96 -8.06 -9.18
N PRO A 93 -3.08 -7.48 -10.41
CA PRO A 93 -2.51 -8.08 -11.62
C PRO A 93 -1.01 -8.34 -11.54
N SER A 94 -0.23 -7.46 -10.91
CA SER A 94 1.22 -7.62 -10.76
C SER A 94 1.57 -8.85 -9.92
N PHE A 95 0.82 -9.11 -8.83
CA PHE A 95 1.00 -10.34 -8.04
C PHE A 95 0.52 -11.58 -8.80
N GLN A 96 -0.62 -11.50 -9.49
CA GLN A 96 -1.17 -12.61 -10.28
C GLN A 96 -0.25 -13.04 -11.43
N ALA A 97 0.47 -12.11 -12.06
CA ALA A 97 1.38 -12.37 -13.18
C ALA A 97 2.54 -13.34 -12.82
N HIS A 98 2.87 -13.46 -11.53
CA HIS A 98 3.89 -14.40 -11.06
C HIS A 98 3.36 -15.83 -10.81
N GLY A 99 2.05 -16.02 -10.95
CA GLY A 99 1.38 -17.28 -10.63
C GLY A 99 1.30 -17.54 -9.11
N PRO A 100 0.58 -18.59 -8.70
CA PRO A 100 0.45 -18.96 -7.30
C PRO A 100 1.78 -19.50 -6.74
N ASN A 101 2.02 -19.24 -5.45
CA ASN A 101 3.11 -19.87 -4.70
C ASN A 101 2.82 -21.36 -4.42
N ASP A 102 3.72 -22.05 -3.71
CA ASP A 102 3.59 -23.47 -3.35
C ASP A 102 2.32 -23.82 -2.54
N ARG A 103 1.62 -22.81 -1.99
CA ARG A 103 0.35 -22.95 -1.25
C ARG A 103 -0.88 -22.61 -2.08
N GLY A 104 -0.72 -22.27 -3.36
CA GLY A 104 -1.82 -21.85 -4.23
C GLY A 104 -2.21 -20.38 -4.09
N GLU A 105 -1.43 -19.57 -3.37
CA GLU A 105 -1.76 -18.16 -3.07
C GLU A 105 -0.97 -17.20 -3.97
N ILE A 106 -1.58 -16.08 -4.36
CA ILE A 106 -0.87 -15.04 -5.15
C ILE A 106 0.06 -14.17 -4.29
N GLY A 107 -0.01 -14.26 -2.95
CA GLY A 107 0.87 -13.52 -2.04
C GLY A 107 0.44 -12.09 -1.68
N LEU A 108 -0.71 -11.63 -2.16
CA LEU A 108 -1.34 -10.35 -1.75
C LEU A 108 -2.57 -10.64 -0.89
N PHE A 109 -2.67 -9.98 0.26
CA PHE A 109 -3.76 -10.13 1.21
C PHE A 109 -4.26 -8.75 1.66
N ALA A 110 -5.52 -8.67 2.10
CA ALA A 110 -6.10 -7.45 2.62
C ALA A 110 -7.01 -7.73 3.83
N SER A 111 -7.08 -6.78 4.75
CA SER A 111 -8.03 -6.77 5.87
C SER A 111 -8.55 -5.35 6.07
N GLU A 112 -9.86 -5.23 6.23
CA GLU A 112 -10.53 -3.96 6.54
C GLU A 112 -11.13 -4.03 7.94
N SER A 113 -10.99 -2.95 8.71
CA SER A 113 -11.65 -2.77 10.01
C SER A 113 -12.41 -1.45 10.06
N GLY A 114 -13.51 -1.44 10.80
CA GLY A 114 -14.19 -0.19 11.14
C GLY A 114 -13.36 0.63 12.14
N GLY A 115 -13.37 1.95 12.00
CA GLY A 115 -12.74 2.88 12.96
C GLY A 115 -11.57 3.67 12.41
N TYR A 116 -10.89 4.37 13.32
CA TYR A 116 -9.64 5.09 13.09
C TYR A 116 -8.45 4.16 13.34
N HIS A 117 -7.28 4.58 12.90
CA HIS A 117 -6.02 3.93 13.27
C HIS A 117 -5.46 4.40 14.61
#